data_AF-A0A8T4NDD3-F1
#
_entry.id   AF-A0A8T4NDD3-F1
#
_cell.length_a   1.000
_cell.length_b   1.000
_cell.length_c   1.000
_cell.angle_alpha   90.00
_cell.angle_beta   90.00
_cell.angle_gamma   90.00
#
_symmetry.space_group_name_H-M   'P 1'
#
loop_
_entity.id
_entity.type
_entity.pdbx_description
1 polymer ?
#
loop_
_entity_poly.entity_id
_entity_poly.type
_entity_poly.pdbx_seq_one_letter_code
_entity_poly.pdbx_strand_id
1 'polypeptide(L)' 'MKIREVLDKKVGNTEYTRYITTLPKDVVKESKLLGKELKARVEKGKIILEEV' A
#
# COMPACT_ATOMS: atom_id res chain seq x y z
N MET A 1 7.59 -11.68 -2.86
CA MET A 1 7.05 -10.32 -3.16
C MET A 1 7.93 -9.32 -2.43
N LYS A 2 8.12 -8.10 -2.97
CA LYS A 2 8.85 -7.03 -2.29
C LYS A 2 8.11 -5.71 -2.50
N ILE A 3 8.14 -4.84 -1.50
CA ILE A 3 7.69 -3.46 -1.64
C ILE A 3 8.76 -2.74 -2.45
N ARG A 4 8.35 -2.10 -3.55
CA ARG A 4 9.24 -1.30 -4.39
C ARG A 4 8.89 0.16 -4.23
N GLU A 5 9.93 0.97 -4.11
CA GLU A 5 9.82 2.41 -4.18
C GLU A 5 9.76 2.84 -5.65
N VAL A 6 8.78 3.65 -6.00
CA VAL A 6 8.61 4.23 -7.33
C VAL A 6 8.36 5.72 -7.17
N LEU A 7 9.11 6.54 -7.90
CA LEU A 7 8.84 7.98 -7.99
C LEU A 7 7.44 8.19 -8.58
N ASP A 8 6.55 8.85 -7.85
CA ASP A 8 5.20 9.18 -8.34
C ASP A 8 5.24 10.50 -9.11
N LYS A 9 5.57 11.57 -8.40
CA LYS A 9 5.69 12.92 -8.97
C LYS A 9 6.58 13.79 -8.09
N LYS A 10 7.16 14.82 -8.69
CA LYS A 10 7.85 15.88 -7.96
C LYS A 10 7.06 17.18 -8.14
N VAL A 11 6.67 17.82 -7.04
CA VAL A 11 5.98 19.12 -7.06
C VAL A 11 6.87 20.12 -6.30
N GLY A 12 7.56 20.98 -7.04
CA GLY A 12 8.59 21.86 -6.47
C GLY A 12 9.72 21.07 -5.84
N ASN A 13 9.92 21.24 -4.52
CA ASN A 13 10.92 20.53 -3.74
C ASN A 13 10.38 19.25 -3.06
N THR A 14 9.10 18.94 -3.20
CA THR A 14 8.50 17.76 -2.56
C THR A 14 8.48 16.58 -3.52
N GLU A 15 9.15 15.50 -3.13
CA GLU A 15 9.15 14.23 -3.82
C GLU A 15 8.03 13.35 -3.26
N TYR A 16 7.12 12.94 -4.14
CA TYR A 16 6.06 12.01 -3.81
C TYR A 16 6.50 10.63 -4.24
N THR A 17 6.67 9.75 -3.26
CA THR A 17 7.04 8.37 -3.47
C THR A 17 5.82 7.48 -3.37
N ARG A 18 5.64 6.61 -4.37
CA ARG A 18 4.66 5.54 -4.35
C ARG A 18 5.34 4.23 -3.97
N TYR A 19 4.82 3.57 -2.95
CA TYR A 19 5.23 2.22 -2.59
C TYR A 19 4.27 1.21 -3.22
N ILE A 20 4.78 0.34 -4.08
CA ILE A 20 3.97 -0.69 -4.75
C ILE A 20 4.42 -2.09 -4.32
N THR A 21 3.45 -2.97 -4.06
CA THR A 21 3.70 -4.40 -3.92
C THR A 21 2.63 -5.18 -4.68
N THR A 22 3.02 -6.33 -5.21
CA THR A 22 2.06 -7.32 -5.68
C THR A 22 1.52 -8.09 -4.49
N LEU A 23 0.23 -8.41 -4.48
CA LEU A 23 -0.43 -9.25 -3.48
C LEU A 23 -1.07 -10.46 -4.17
N PRO A 24 -1.18 -11.62 -3.51
CA PRO A 24 -1.91 -12.76 -4.05
C PRO A 24 -3.38 -12.40 -4.26
N LYS A 25 -3.95 -12.83 -5.39
CA LYS A 25 -5.33 -12.49 -5.79
C LYS A 25 -6.36 -12.94 -4.75
N ASP A 26 -6.18 -14.13 -4.20
CA ASP A 26 -7.15 -14.72 -3.27
C ASP A 26 -7.15 -13.98 -1.92
N VAL A 27 -5.97 -13.58 -1.43
CA VAL A 27 -5.83 -12.74 -0.23
C VAL A 27 -6.56 -11.41 -0.39
N VAL A 28 -6.41 -10.74 -1.54
CA VAL A 28 -7.11 -9.46 -1.79
C VAL A 28 -8.62 -9.67 -1.85
N LYS A 29 -9.10 -10.73 -2.50
CA LYS A 29 -10.53 -11.06 -2.55
C LYS A 29 -11.12 -11.35 -1.18
N GLU A 30 -10.46 -12.20 -0.39
CA GLU A 30 -10.90 -12.57 0.96
C GLU A 30 -10.92 -11.36 1.90
N SER A 31 -9.95 -10.46 1.76
CA SER A 31 -9.88 -9.22 2.56
C SER A 31 -11.03 -8.24 2.28
N LYS A 32 -11.68 -8.32 1.12
CA LYS A 32 -12.71 -7.38 0.63
C LYS A 32 -12.26 -5.91 0.58
N LEU A 33 -10.95 -5.66 0.56
CA LEU A 33 -10.36 -4.31 0.53
C LEU A 33 -10.23 -3.72 -0.87
N LEU A 34 -10.54 -4.49 -1.93
CA LEU A 34 -10.40 -4.03 -3.32
C LEU A 34 -11.33 -2.83 -3.58
N GLY A 35 -10.75 -1.71 -4.03
CA GLY A 35 -11.50 -0.49 -4.36
C GLY A 35 -11.93 0.34 -3.16
N LYS A 36 -11.48 -0.03 -1.94
CA LYS A 36 -11.76 0.72 -0.71
C LYS A 36 -10.66 1.73 -0.41
N GLU A 37 -11.01 2.77 0.34
CA GLU A 37 -10.03 3.63 0.97
C GLU A 37 -9.43 2.91 2.17
N LEU A 38 -8.09 2.89 2.27
CA LEU A 38 -7.37 2.13 3.27
C LEU A 38 -6.44 3.04 4.07
N LYS A 39 -6.30 2.74 5.36
CA LYS A 39 -5.19 3.21 6.20
C LYS A 39 -4.21 2.07 6.46
N ALA A 40 -2.95 2.44 6.62
CA ALA A 40 -1.87 1.51 6.93
C ALA A 40 -1.30 1.80 8.32
N ARG A 41 -1.06 0.76 9.12
CA ARG A 41 -0.35 0.86 10.40
C ARG A 41 0.65 -0.27 10.57
N VAL A 42 1.64 -0.06 11.43
CA VAL A 42 2.63 -1.09 11.79
C VAL A 42 2.19 -1.75 13.09
N GLU A 43 2.02 -3.07 13.07
CA GLU A 43 1.76 -3.86 14.27
C GLU A 43 2.66 -5.11 14.26
N LYS A 44 3.47 -5.28 15.32
CA LYS A 44 4.35 -6.46 15.50
C LYS A 44 5.23 -6.75 14.26
N GLY A 45 5.79 -5.69 13.66
CA GLY A 45 6.65 -5.79 12.47
C GLY A 45 5.90 -6.10 11.16
N LYS A 46 4.57 -6.06 11.16
CA LYS A 46 3.72 -6.26 9.97
C LYS A 46 3.07 -4.95 9.56
N ILE A 47 2.90 -4.76 8.25
CA ILE A 47 2.02 -3.72 7.72
C ILE A 47 0.61 -4.28 7.74
N ILE A 48 -0.29 -3.61 8.45
CA ILE A 48 -1.72 -3.92 8.49
C ILE A 48 -2.43 -2.86 7.65
N LEU A 49 -3.25 -3.32 6.71
CA LEU A 49 -4.14 -2.49 5.90
C LEU A 49 -5.57 -2.73 6.39
N GLU A 50 -6.31 -1.66 6.61
CA GLU A 50 -7.70 -1.71 7.07
C GLU A 50 -8.51 -0.60 6.39
N GLU A 51 -9.81 -0.85 6.18
CA GLU A 51 -10.75 0.16 5.65
C GLU A 51 -10.79 1.37 6.58
N VAL A 52 -10.86 2.57 5.99
CA VAL A 52 -10.91 3.84 6.73
C VAL A 52 -12.21 3.95 7.51
#